data_AF-A0A952BVX3-F1
#
_entry.id   AF-A0A952BVX3-F1
#
_cell.length_a   1.000
_cell.length_b   1.000
_cell.length_c   1.000
_cell.angle_alpha   90.00
_cell.angle_beta   90.00
_cell.angle_gamma   90.00
#
_symmetry.space_group_name_H-M   'P 1'
#
loop_
_entity.id
_entity.type
_entity.pdbx_description
1 polymer ?
#
loop_
_entity_poly.entity_id
_entity_poly.type
_entity_poly.pdbx_seq_one_letter_code
_entity_poly.pdbx_strand_id
1 'polypeptide(L)'
;MIARILSFVFLIALLLFVVWMYLVSPSAHEKLGDQAMQSQDYVSASMYYSRALNEGKTSFGKERVLFKLGNSFRIQGERERAFDFYFMLLRLNKDSAYKQRIEEFLKEQKGHLAMENNQDRVDIDWSFLNQTKGPMTLLEQKQKRDKLYRMLIERLSGSGTNQALAYETLELYREFQKSSQQYIESKEQESQKLPQKVMSMATRHLVSVGFLKEWMAEMHSLSPVTAVQWNNLQEPGELIELAESIKPDAIFIYMEASRRQSDLIQLPRLADLYENSKFFLVFVDSLMNESYSDSELAGLVSEFGHTKLRWFRCQDLADCKGYLRDLVDLRSLWQSNG
;
A
#
# COMPACT_ATOMS: atom_id res chain seq x y z
N MET A 1 -36.07 36.49 -40.43
CA MET A 1 -36.62 35.57 -39.41
C MET A 1 -35.67 34.39 -39.15
N ILE A 2 -35.22 33.68 -40.19
CA ILE A 2 -34.32 32.50 -40.10
C ILE A 2 -33.01 32.78 -39.34
N ALA A 3 -32.32 33.90 -39.61
CA ALA A 3 -31.07 34.24 -38.92
C ALA A 3 -31.23 34.42 -37.39
N ARG A 4 -32.38 34.95 -36.93
CA ARG A 4 -32.66 35.09 -35.49
C ARG A 4 -32.93 33.75 -34.84
N ILE A 5 -33.58 32.83 -35.54
CA ILE A 5 -33.83 31.45 -35.07
C ILE A 5 -32.51 30.70 -34.96
N LEU A 6 -31.65 30.76 -35.98
CA LEU A 6 -30.33 30.12 -35.97
C LEU A 6 -29.44 30.66 -34.85
N SER A 7 -29.41 31.98 -34.64
CA SER A 7 -28.65 32.59 -33.54
C SER A 7 -29.15 32.12 -32.16
N PHE A 8 -30.46 31.95 -31.99
CA PHE A 8 -31.04 31.48 -30.73
C PHE A 8 -30.72 30.01 -30.45
N VAL A 9 -30.83 29.14 -31.48
CA VAL A 9 -30.47 27.72 -31.39
C VAL A 9 -28.99 27.54 -31.06
N PHE A 10 -28.11 28.32 -31.70
CA PHE A 10 -26.68 28.30 -31.42
C PHE A 10 -26.36 28.68 -29.96
N LEU A 11 -27.04 29.70 -29.42
CA LEU A 11 -26.83 30.15 -28.04
C LEU A 11 -27.27 29.09 -27.02
N ILE A 12 -28.38 28.39 -27.29
CA ILE A 12 -28.81 27.24 -26.46
C ILE A 12 -27.78 26.11 -26.53
N ALA A 13 -27.30 25.75 -27.71
CA ALA A 13 -26.30 24.70 -27.88
C ALA A 13 -24.99 25.03 -27.14
N LEU A 14 -24.55 26.30 -27.21
CA LEU A 14 -23.37 26.78 -26.49
C LEU A 14 -23.55 26.70 -24.97
N LEU A 15 -24.71 27.10 -24.45
CA LEU A 15 -25.01 27.00 -23.02
C LEU A 15 -25.02 25.54 -22.55
N LEU A 16 -25.64 24.63 -23.32
CA LEU A 16 -25.65 23.20 -23.01
C LEU A 16 -24.22 22.63 -23.00
N PHE A 17 -23.37 23.05 -23.94
CA PHE A 17 -21.97 22.64 -23.98
C PHE A 17 -21.17 23.12 -22.76
N VAL A 18 -21.35 24.38 -22.34
CA VAL A 18 -20.67 24.93 -21.15
C VAL A 18 -21.11 24.21 -19.88
N VAL A 19 -22.41 23.94 -19.72
CA VAL A 19 -22.94 23.17 -18.59
C VAL A 19 -22.38 21.76 -18.60
N TRP A 20 -22.34 21.11 -19.76
CA TRP A 20 -21.75 19.77 -19.91
C TRP A 20 -20.26 19.76 -19.54
N MET A 21 -19.47 20.72 -20.02
CA MET A 21 -18.06 20.90 -19.64
C MET A 21 -17.88 21.07 -18.13
N TYR A 22 -18.71 21.89 -17.49
CA TYR A 22 -18.67 22.09 -16.05
C TYR A 22 -18.96 20.79 -15.28
N LEU A 23 -19.96 20.01 -15.71
CA LEU A 23 -20.35 18.75 -15.08
C LEU A 23 -19.30 17.63 -15.23
N VAL A 24 -18.51 17.65 -16.30
CA VAL A 24 -17.43 16.67 -16.55
C VAL A 24 -16.10 17.09 -15.93
N SER A 25 -15.94 18.39 -15.64
CA SER A 25 -14.70 18.95 -15.10
C SER A 25 -14.30 18.32 -13.75
N PRO A 26 -13.00 18.04 -13.53
CA PRO A 26 -12.51 17.57 -12.24
C PRO A 26 -12.77 18.56 -11.12
N SER A 27 -13.08 18.05 -9.91
CA SER A 27 -13.17 18.91 -8.73
C SER A 27 -11.80 19.47 -8.32
N ALA A 28 -11.78 20.48 -7.47
CA ALA A 28 -10.53 21.03 -6.95
C ALA A 28 -9.71 19.96 -6.20
N HIS A 29 -10.38 19.15 -5.39
CA HIS A 29 -9.76 18.02 -4.71
C HIS A 29 -9.28 16.94 -5.67
N GLU A 30 -10.03 16.68 -6.76
CA GLU A 30 -9.56 15.74 -7.78
C GLU A 30 -8.25 16.22 -8.43
N LYS A 31 -8.13 17.53 -8.73
CA LYS A 31 -6.90 18.12 -9.27
C LYS A 31 -5.72 18.05 -8.30
N LEU A 32 -5.96 18.32 -7.01
CA LEU A 32 -4.93 18.16 -5.97
C LEU A 32 -4.50 16.70 -5.84
N GLY A 33 -5.43 15.75 -5.95
CA GLY A 33 -5.12 14.34 -6.00
C GLY A 33 -4.28 13.96 -7.22
N ASP A 34 -4.61 14.51 -8.40
CA ASP A 34 -3.83 14.30 -9.63
C ASP A 34 -2.40 14.84 -9.50
N GLN A 35 -2.24 16.01 -8.89
CA GLN A 35 -0.92 16.60 -8.60
C GLN A 35 -0.13 15.74 -7.62
N ALA A 36 -0.73 15.32 -6.51
CA ALA A 36 -0.08 14.44 -5.55
C ALA A 36 0.33 13.10 -6.19
N MET A 37 -0.53 12.54 -7.05
CA MET A 37 -0.25 11.33 -7.81
C MET A 37 0.96 11.50 -8.76
N GLN A 38 1.04 12.65 -9.45
CA GLN A 38 2.18 12.99 -10.32
C GLN A 38 3.48 13.17 -9.52
N SER A 39 3.37 13.73 -8.31
CA SER A 39 4.48 13.87 -7.36
C SER A 39 4.80 12.58 -6.59
N GLN A 40 4.16 11.45 -6.93
CA GLN A 40 4.30 10.15 -6.26
C GLN A 40 3.93 10.15 -4.77
N ASP A 41 3.26 11.19 -4.28
CA ASP A 41 2.68 11.24 -2.94
C ASP A 41 1.30 10.56 -2.96
N TYR A 42 1.32 9.23 -2.97
CA TYR A 42 0.11 8.42 -3.09
C TYR A 42 -0.79 8.52 -1.86
N VAL A 43 -0.23 8.82 -0.67
CA VAL A 43 -0.99 9.00 0.58
C VAL A 43 -1.82 10.27 0.51
N SER A 44 -1.22 11.39 0.11
CA SER A 44 -1.98 12.62 -0.11
C SER A 44 -2.96 12.47 -1.27
N ALA A 45 -2.59 11.75 -2.34
CA ALA A 45 -3.47 11.48 -3.46
C ALA A 45 -4.75 10.74 -3.01
N SER A 46 -4.63 9.67 -2.22
CA SER A 46 -5.78 8.92 -1.72
C SER A 46 -6.67 9.77 -0.81
N MET A 47 -6.08 10.64 0.03
CA MET A 47 -6.83 11.58 0.85
C MET A 47 -7.62 12.58 -0.01
N TYR A 48 -6.98 13.20 -1.01
CA TYR A 48 -7.63 14.18 -1.87
C TYR A 48 -8.72 13.56 -2.73
N TYR A 49 -8.49 12.37 -3.32
CA TYR A 49 -9.54 11.68 -4.06
C TYR A 49 -10.71 11.24 -3.17
N SER A 50 -10.47 10.89 -1.90
CA SER A 50 -11.55 10.57 -0.96
C SER A 50 -12.44 11.79 -0.72
N ARG A 51 -11.85 12.98 -0.60
CA ARG A 51 -12.61 14.24 -0.54
C ARG A 51 -13.36 14.50 -1.84
N ALA A 52 -12.73 14.31 -2.98
CA ALA A 52 -13.36 14.47 -4.30
C ALA A 52 -14.56 13.51 -4.50
N LEU A 53 -14.50 12.30 -3.95
CA LEU A 53 -15.59 11.32 -4.02
C LEU A 53 -16.83 11.81 -3.26
N ASN A 54 -16.62 12.44 -2.10
CA ASN A 54 -17.67 13.00 -1.25
C ASN A 54 -18.31 14.27 -1.85
N GLU A 55 -17.59 15.01 -2.69
CA GLU A 55 -18.11 16.17 -3.43
C GLU A 55 -19.02 15.78 -4.61
N GLY A 56 -19.20 14.49 -4.87
CA GLY A 56 -19.84 13.84 -6.01
C GLY A 56 -20.75 14.72 -6.89
N LYS A 57 -20.23 15.18 -8.03
CA LYS A 57 -20.97 16.01 -8.99
C LYS A 57 -21.78 15.22 -10.04
N THR A 58 -21.27 14.09 -10.52
CA THR A 58 -21.91 13.24 -11.56
C THR A 58 -21.51 11.76 -11.43
N SER A 59 -22.27 10.85 -12.06
CA SER A 59 -21.92 9.41 -12.10
C SER A 59 -20.56 9.16 -12.76
N PHE A 60 -20.29 9.82 -13.89
CA PHE A 60 -19.01 9.72 -14.60
C PHE A 60 -17.84 10.24 -13.76
N GLY A 61 -18.03 11.36 -13.04
CA GLY A 61 -17.04 11.87 -12.10
C GLY A 61 -16.77 10.89 -10.96
N LYS A 62 -17.80 10.23 -10.42
CA LYS A 62 -17.66 9.21 -9.39
C LYS A 62 -16.88 7.99 -9.87
N GLU A 63 -17.16 7.47 -11.07
CA GLU A 63 -16.39 6.36 -11.65
C GLU A 63 -14.90 6.71 -11.76
N ARG A 64 -14.59 7.88 -12.32
CA ARG A 64 -13.21 8.36 -12.47
C ARG A 64 -12.49 8.48 -11.13
N VAL A 65 -13.14 9.06 -10.12
CA VAL A 65 -12.54 9.22 -8.79
C VAL A 65 -12.37 7.88 -8.07
N LEU A 66 -13.34 6.95 -8.17
CA LEU A 66 -13.20 5.60 -7.63
C LEU A 66 -12.03 4.85 -8.25
N PHE A 67 -11.83 4.98 -9.56
CA PHE A 67 -10.68 4.38 -10.25
C PHE A 67 -9.35 4.96 -9.76
N LYS A 68 -9.28 6.28 -9.58
CA LYS A 68 -8.09 6.98 -9.06
C LYS A 68 -7.78 6.59 -7.61
N LEU A 69 -8.81 6.43 -6.76
CA LEU A 69 -8.67 5.90 -5.40
C LEU A 69 -8.12 4.48 -5.41
N GLY A 70 -8.74 3.59 -6.18
CA GLY A 70 -8.29 2.21 -6.31
C GLY A 70 -6.82 2.13 -6.75
N ASN A 71 -6.39 2.96 -7.70
CA ASN A 71 -4.99 3.02 -8.12
C ASN A 71 -4.05 3.56 -7.05
N SER A 72 -4.47 4.59 -6.32
CA SER A 72 -3.65 5.18 -5.25
C SER A 72 -3.37 4.14 -4.18
N PHE A 73 -4.39 3.40 -3.73
CA PHE A 73 -4.21 2.32 -2.76
C PHE A 73 -3.45 1.12 -3.33
N ARG A 74 -3.68 0.78 -4.61
CA ARG A 74 -2.93 -0.29 -5.28
C ARG A 74 -1.43 -0.02 -5.24
N ILE A 75 -1.03 1.20 -5.58
CA ILE A 75 0.39 1.60 -5.63
C ILE A 75 0.99 1.71 -4.22
N GLN A 76 0.19 2.03 -3.21
CA GLN A 76 0.59 1.96 -1.79
C GLN A 76 0.76 0.52 -1.26
N GLY A 77 0.38 -0.50 -2.03
CA GLY A 77 0.37 -1.90 -1.60
C GLY A 77 -0.88 -2.28 -0.79
N GLU A 78 -1.83 -1.36 -0.60
CA GLU A 78 -3.10 -1.59 0.10
C GLU A 78 -4.12 -2.28 -0.83
N ARG A 79 -3.82 -3.51 -1.23
CA ARG A 79 -4.56 -4.29 -2.24
C ARG A 79 -6.04 -4.49 -1.88
N GLU A 80 -6.35 -4.73 -0.61
CA GLU A 80 -7.73 -4.93 -0.13
C GLU A 80 -8.57 -3.65 -0.32
N ARG A 81 -8.05 -2.48 0.06
CA ARG A 81 -8.75 -1.20 -0.16
C ARG A 81 -8.86 -0.85 -1.64
N ALA A 82 -7.80 -1.11 -2.41
CA ALA A 82 -7.84 -0.91 -3.87
C ALA A 82 -8.97 -1.71 -4.51
N PHE A 83 -9.13 -2.96 -4.09
CA PHE A 83 -10.20 -3.85 -4.54
C PHE A 83 -11.59 -3.29 -4.21
N ASP A 84 -11.81 -2.78 -2.99
CA ASP A 84 -13.10 -2.20 -2.60
C ASP A 84 -13.53 -1.06 -3.53
N PHE A 85 -12.61 -0.15 -3.88
CA PHE A 85 -12.91 0.96 -4.79
C PHE A 85 -13.16 0.50 -6.23
N TYR A 86 -12.40 -0.47 -6.72
CA TYR A 86 -12.64 -1.07 -8.04
C TYR A 86 -13.98 -1.82 -8.10
N PHE A 87 -14.33 -2.54 -7.03
CA PHE A 87 -15.62 -3.21 -6.93
C PHE A 87 -16.78 -2.22 -6.90
N MET A 88 -16.66 -1.15 -6.10
CA MET A 88 -17.64 -0.06 -6.07
C MET A 88 -17.83 0.56 -7.46
N LEU A 89 -16.76 0.74 -8.22
CA LEU A 89 -16.79 1.25 -9.59
C LEU A 89 -17.52 0.29 -10.53
N LEU A 90 -17.15 -0.99 -10.58
CA LEU A 90 -17.79 -1.98 -11.46
C LEU A 90 -19.27 -2.20 -11.10
N ARG A 91 -19.64 -2.00 -9.83
CA ARG A 91 -21.04 -2.01 -9.40
C ARG A 91 -21.80 -0.78 -9.87
N LEU A 92 -21.16 0.40 -9.84
CA LEU A 92 -21.74 1.64 -10.32
C LEU A 92 -21.96 1.58 -11.84
N ASN A 93 -20.99 1.07 -12.58
CA ASN A 93 -21.05 0.88 -14.02
C ASN A 93 -20.22 -0.33 -14.45
N LYS A 94 -20.91 -1.43 -14.78
CA LYS A 94 -20.27 -2.69 -15.18
C LYS A 94 -19.48 -2.57 -16.48
N ASP A 95 -19.86 -1.64 -17.35
CA ASP A 95 -19.22 -1.37 -18.64
C ASP A 95 -18.41 -0.07 -18.61
N SER A 96 -17.91 0.29 -17.42
CA SER A 96 -17.03 1.44 -17.26
C SER A 96 -15.82 1.35 -18.18
N ALA A 97 -15.37 2.50 -18.69
CA ALA A 97 -14.16 2.59 -19.51
C ALA A 97 -12.90 2.07 -18.80
N TYR A 98 -12.93 1.94 -17.46
CA TYR A 98 -11.85 1.43 -16.64
C TYR A 98 -11.85 -0.10 -16.45
N LYS A 99 -12.91 -0.79 -16.91
CA LYS A 99 -13.12 -2.23 -16.67
C LYS A 99 -11.90 -3.08 -17.04
N GLN A 100 -11.35 -2.89 -18.23
CA GLN A 100 -10.20 -3.69 -18.70
C GLN A 100 -8.99 -3.56 -17.76
N ARG A 101 -8.68 -2.33 -17.32
CA ARG A 101 -7.56 -2.07 -16.39
C ARG A 101 -7.80 -2.69 -15.01
N ILE A 102 -9.06 -2.70 -14.56
CA ILE A 102 -9.45 -3.36 -13.32
C ILE A 102 -9.32 -4.87 -13.46
N GLU A 103 -9.79 -5.45 -14.57
CA GLU A 103 -9.66 -6.89 -14.85
C GLU A 103 -8.21 -7.34 -14.92
N GLU A 104 -7.30 -6.53 -15.48
CA GLU A 104 -5.85 -6.79 -15.48
C GLU A 104 -5.30 -6.86 -14.04
N PHE A 105 -5.65 -5.89 -13.19
CA PHE A 105 -5.30 -5.93 -11.76
C PHE A 105 -5.84 -7.18 -11.06
N LEU A 106 -7.11 -7.53 -11.30
CA LEU A 106 -7.72 -8.71 -10.68
C LEU A 106 -7.06 -10.02 -11.16
N LYS A 107 -6.63 -10.09 -12.42
CA LYS A 107 -5.86 -11.22 -12.96
C LYS A 107 -4.49 -11.33 -12.31
N GLU A 108 -3.79 -10.21 -12.11
CA GLU A 108 -2.51 -10.17 -11.38
C GLU A 108 -2.68 -10.69 -9.96
N GLN A 109 -3.70 -10.23 -9.23
CA GLN A 109 -3.99 -10.71 -7.88
C GLN A 109 -4.35 -12.19 -7.88
N LYS A 110 -5.14 -12.66 -8.84
CA LYS A 110 -5.44 -14.08 -9.02
C LYS A 110 -4.18 -14.90 -9.27
N GLY A 111 -3.24 -14.41 -10.09
CA GLY A 111 -1.97 -15.08 -10.36
C GLY A 111 -1.14 -15.27 -9.09
N HIS A 112 -1.05 -14.23 -8.25
CA HIS A 112 -0.39 -14.32 -6.93
C HIS A 112 -1.07 -15.33 -6.00
N LEU A 113 -2.40 -15.42 -6.02
CA LEU A 113 -3.18 -16.35 -5.19
C LEU A 113 -3.17 -17.78 -5.74
N ALA A 114 -3.07 -17.95 -7.05
CA ALA A 114 -3.05 -19.25 -7.75
C ALA A 114 -1.69 -19.94 -7.68
N MET A 115 -0.59 -19.21 -7.47
CA MET A 115 0.71 -19.83 -7.12
C MET A 115 0.67 -20.53 -5.75
N GLU A 116 -0.39 -20.33 -4.96
CA GLU A 116 -0.60 -20.96 -3.66
C GLU A 116 -1.48 -22.22 -3.70
N ASN A 117 -2.15 -22.52 -4.83
CA ASN A 117 -2.83 -23.80 -5.01
C ASN A 117 -3.24 -24.07 -6.46
N ASN A 118 -3.04 -25.30 -6.90
CA ASN A 118 -3.63 -25.79 -8.14
C ASN A 118 -5.14 -26.02 -7.95
N GLN A 119 -5.88 -25.77 -9.03
CA GLN A 119 -7.08 -26.48 -9.47
C GLN A 119 -8.46 -25.78 -9.40
N ASP A 120 -9.15 -25.92 -10.55
CA ASP A 120 -10.59 -26.09 -10.81
C ASP A 120 -11.64 -25.01 -10.49
N ARG A 121 -12.69 -25.04 -11.32
CA ARG A 121 -13.90 -24.21 -11.21
C ARG A 121 -14.54 -24.42 -9.83
N VAL A 122 -14.51 -23.37 -9.03
CA VAL A 122 -15.13 -23.33 -7.70
C VAL A 122 -16.63 -23.16 -7.85
N ASP A 123 -17.38 -24.25 -7.62
CA ASP A 123 -18.75 -24.13 -7.12
C ASP A 123 -18.66 -23.51 -5.72
N ILE A 124 -19.42 -22.43 -5.47
CA ILE A 124 -19.33 -21.71 -4.20
C ILE A 124 -19.98 -22.57 -3.11
N ASP A 125 -19.16 -23.34 -2.40
CA ASP A 125 -19.57 -23.97 -1.16
C ASP A 125 -19.70 -22.89 -0.06
N TRP A 126 -20.93 -22.46 0.22
CA TRP A 126 -21.22 -21.51 1.28
C TRP A 126 -21.17 -22.12 2.68
N SER A 127 -20.99 -23.45 2.82
CA SER A 127 -21.07 -24.14 4.11
C SER A 127 -20.06 -23.59 5.13
N PHE A 128 -18.91 -23.10 4.69
CA PHE A 128 -17.89 -22.52 5.57
C PHE A 128 -18.36 -21.24 6.29
N LEU A 129 -19.35 -20.51 5.76
CA LEU A 129 -19.90 -19.34 6.46
C LEU A 129 -20.59 -19.74 7.77
N ASN A 130 -21.10 -20.97 7.83
CA ASN A 130 -21.91 -21.50 8.93
C ASN A 130 -21.14 -22.46 9.86
N GLN A 131 -19.84 -22.70 9.61
CA GLN A 131 -19.07 -23.72 10.32
C GLN A 131 -18.61 -23.35 11.74
N THR A 132 -18.82 -22.13 12.21
CA THR A 132 -18.26 -21.67 13.50
C THR A 132 -19.23 -21.90 14.65
N LYS A 133 -19.04 -22.99 15.39
CA LYS A 133 -19.67 -23.21 16.71
C LYS A 133 -18.91 -22.41 17.77
N GLY A 134 -19.13 -21.10 17.85
CA GLY A 134 -18.55 -20.24 18.89
C GLY A 134 -17.99 -18.91 18.37
N PRO A 135 -17.46 -18.05 19.28
CA PRO A 135 -16.76 -16.84 18.88
C PRO A 135 -15.48 -17.21 18.11
N MET A 136 -15.35 -16.72 16.88
CA MET A 136 -14.15 -16.96 16.06
C MET A 136 -12.94 -16.28 16.69
N THR A 137 -11.82 -17.00 16.72
CA THR A 137 -10.48 -16.46 17.01
C THR A 137 -10.06 -15.46 15.93
N LEU A 138 -9.11 -14.56 16.24
CA LEU A 138 -8.61 -13.58 15.27
C LEU A 138 -8.05 -14.24 14.00
N LEU A 139 -7.40 -15.39 14.13
CA LEU A 139 -6.87 -16.16 13.00
C LEU A 139 -7.98 -16.74 12.12
N GLU A 140 -9.03 -17.30 12.71
CA GLU A 140 -10.19 -17.82 11.97
C GLU A 140 -10.94 -16.71 11.23
N GLN A 141 -11.08 -15.53 11.86
CA GLN A 141 -11.67 -14.36 11.21
C GLN A 141 -10.85 -13.90 9.99
N LYS A 142 -9.52 -13.89 10.10
CA LYS A 142 -8.61 -13.58 8.98
C LYS A 142 -8.77 -14.61 7.85
N GLN A 143 -8.73 -15.90 8.16
CA GLN A 143 -8.87 -16.97 7.17
C GLN A 143 -10.23 -16.92 6.45
N LYS A 144 -11.31 -16.66 7.20
CA LYS A 144 -12.66 -16.48 6.63
C LYS A 144 -12.71 -15.30 5.66
N ARG A 145 -12.18 -14.14 6.08
CA ARG A 145 -12.07 -12.94 5.25
C ARG A 145 -11.28 -13.21 3.97
N ASP A 146 -10.12 -13.85 4.07
CA ASP A 146 -9.22 -14.11 2.93
C ASP A 146 -9.83 -15.14 1.96
N LYS A 147 -10.58 -16.12 2.47
CA LYS A 147 -11.33 -17.06 1.63
C LYS A 147 -12.43 -16.35 0.84
N LEU A 148 -13.21 -15.46 1.48
CA LEU A 148 -14.23 -14.65 0.81
C LEU A 148 -13.64 -13.73 -0.26
N TYR A 149 -12.48 -13.13 0.04
CA TYR A 149 -11.74 -12.28 -0.90
C TYR A 149 -11.31 -13.04 -2.16
N ARG A 150 -10.75 -14.25 -1.99
CA ARG A 150 -10.37 -15.12 -3.11
C ARG A 150 -11.55 -15.43 -4.03
N MET A 151 -12.67 -15.84 -3.45
CA MET A 151 -13.89 -16.17 -4.20
C MET A 151 -14.40 -14.95 -4.99
N LEU A 152 -14.29 -13.74 -4.42
CA LEU A 152 -14.67 -12.49 -5.10
C LEU A 152 -13.79 -12.22 -6.32
N ILE A 153 -12.46 -12.34 -6.17
CA ILE A 153 -11.52 -12.14 -7.28
C ILE A 153 -11.79 -13.14 -8.39
N GLU A 154 -11.99 -14.42 -8.06
CA GLU A 154 -12.30 -15.45 -9.05
C GLU A 154 -13.58 -15.15 -9.81
N ARG A 155 -14.61 -14.67 -9.11
CA ARG A 155 -15.91 -14.35 -9.72
C ARG A 155 -15.83 -13.12 -10.62
N LEU A 156 -15.11 -12.09 -10.21
CA LEU A 156 -14.94 -10.85 -10.97
C LEU A 156 -13.98 -10.99 -12.16
N SER A 157 -13.00 -11.90 -12.05
CA SER A 157 -12.05 -12.20 -13.14
C SER A 157 -12.61 -13.19 -14.17
N GLY A 158 -13.71 -13.88 -13.87
CA GLY A 158 -14.38 -14.80 -14.79
C GLY A 158 -15.19 -14.06 -15.87
N SER A 159 -14.99 -14.42 -17.15
CA SER A 159 -15.61 -13.77 -18.33
C SER A 159 -17.11 -14.05 -18.54
N GLY A 160 -17.86 -14.40 -17.50
CA GLY A 160 -19.26 -14.84 -17.59
C GLY A 160 -20.27 -13.69 -17.57
N THR A 161 -20.99 -13.49 -18.67
CA THR A 161 -21.98 -12.41 -18.91
C THR A 161 -23.36 -12.60 -18.25
N ASN A 162 -23.51 -13.40 -17.19
CA ASN A 162 -24.85 -13.66 -16.62
C ASN A 162 -25.22 -12.63 -15.54
N GLN A 163 -26.38 -11.96 -15.68
CA GLN A 163 -26.95 -11.05 -14.68
C GLN A 163 -27.23 -11.73 -13.32
N ALA A 164 -27.44 -13.06 -13.30
CA ALA A 164 -27.54 -13.85 -12.08
C ALA A 164 -26.24 -13.82 -11.22
N LEU A 165 -25.07 -13.57 -11.83
CA LEU A 165 -23.82 -13.35 -11.09
C LEU A 165 -23.86 -12.09 -10.21
N ALA A 166 -24.70 -11.10 -10.52
CA ALA A 166 -24.66 -9.82 -9.82
C ALA A 166 -25.11 -9.94 -8.36
N TYR A 167 -26.11 -10.78 -8.08
CA TYR A 167 -26.63 -10.97 -6.72
C TYR A 167 -25.71 -11.80 -5.84
N GLU A 168 -25.24 -12.95 -6.33
CA GLU A 168 -24.29 -13.81 -5.61
C GLU A 168 -22.96 -13.08 -5.34
N THR A 169 -22.43 -12.35 -6.32
CA THR A 169 -21.20 -11.56 -6.13
C THR A 169 -21.41 -10.44 -5.12
N LEU A 170 -22.60 -9.84 -5.09
CA LEU A 170 -22.94 -8.78 -4.14
C LEU A 170 -23.15 -9.33 -2.72
N GLU A 171 -23.74 -10.52 -2.59
CA GLU A 171 -23.84 -11.23 -1.32
C GLU A 171 -22.46 -11.64 -0.80
N LEU A 172 -21.61 -12.19 -1.67
CA LEU A 172 -20.23 -12.52 -1.36
C LEU A 172 -19.42 -11.29 -0.90
N TYR A 173 -19.64 -10.15 -1.55
CA TYR A 173 -18.99 -8.89 -1.17
C TYR A 173 -19.49 -8.38 0.18
N ARG A 174 -20.80 -8.49 0.46
CA ARG A 174 -21.37 -8.13 1.77
C ARG A 174 -20.78 -8.98 2.88
N GLU A 175 -20.67 -10.30 2.66
CA GLU A 175 -20.08 -11.21 3.64
C GLU A 175 -18.58 -10.94 3.84
N PHE A 176 -17.84 -10.63 2.76
CA PHE A 176 -16.44 -10.19 2.85
C PHE A 176 -16.29 -8.92 3.69
N GLN A 177 -17.07 -7.88 3.40
CA GLN A 177 -17.04 -6.61 4.15
C GLN A 177 -17.36 -6.82 5.62
N LYS A 178 -18.40 -7.61 5.92
CA LYS A 178 -18.77 -7.97 7.30
C LYS A 178 -17.63 -8.72 8.01
N SER A 179 -17.04 -9.72 7.37
CA SER A 179 -15.92 -10.48 7.93
C SER A 179 -14.67 -9.62 8.12
N SER A 180 -14.40 -8.69 7.21
CA SER A 180 -13.28 -7.75 7.30
C SER A 180 -13.44 -6.78 8.47
N GLN A 181 -14.63 -6.20 8.62
CA GLN A 181 -14.95 -5.30 9.73
C GLN A 181 -14.82 -6.02 11.08
N GLN A 182 -15.36 -7.24 11.20
CA GLN A 182 -15.24 -8.06 12.42
C GLN A 182 -13.77 -8.36 12.77
N TYR A 183 -12.95 -8.65 11.76
CA TYR A 183 -11.51 -8.87 11.92
C TYR A 183 -10.81 -7.60 12.43
N ILE A 184 -11.09 -6.44 11.84
CA ILE A 184 -10.51 -5.15 12.25
C ILE A 184 -10.89 -4.83 13.70
N GLU A 185 -12.17 -4.93 14.04
CA GLU A 185 -12.67 -4.66 15.39
C GLU A 185 -12.06 -5.62 16.42
N SER A 186 -11.96 -6.91 16.10
CA SER A 186 -11.34 -7.90 16.99
C SER A 186 -9.85 -7.66 17.16
N LYS A 187 -9.14 -7.30 16.08
CA LYS A 187 -7.72 -6.90 16.12
C LYS A 187 -7.53 -5.67 17.00
N GLU A 188 -8.41 -4.68 16.88
CA GLU A 188 -8.37 -3.46 17.68
C GLU A 188 -8.68 -3.75 19.16
N GLN A 189 -9.70 -4.55 19.45
CA GLN A 189 -10.03 -4.98 20.82
C GLN A 189 -8.92 -5.82 21.45
N GLU A 190 -8.30 -6.74 20.72
CA GLU A 190 -7.13 -7.49 21.20
C GLU A 190 -5.96 -6.54 21.47
N SER A 191 -5.72 -5.57 20.58
CA SER A 191 -4.69 -4.55 20.77
C SER A 191 -4.94 -3.64 21.98
N GLN A 192 -6.20 -3.41 22.35
CA GLN A 192 -6.59 -2.65 23.54
C GLN A 192 -6.55 -3.50 24.82
N LYS A 193 -6.72 -4.82 24.72
CA LYS A 193 -6.61 -5.78 25.82
C LYS A 193 -5.16 -6.12 26.18
N LEU A 194 -4.20 -5.85 25.29
CA LEU A 194 -2.78 -5.85 25.62
C LEU A 194 -2.53 -4.82 26.73
N PRO A 195 -2.19 -5.24 27.98
CA PRO A 195 -2.03 -4.30 29.09
C PRO A 195 -0.90 -3.32 28.79
N GLN A 196 -1.00 -2.07 29.27
CA GLN A 196 0.07 -1.06 29.27
C GLN A 196 1.46 -1.58 29.73
N LYS A 197 1.51 -2.74 30.41
CA LYS A 197 2.72 -3.45 30.82
C LYS A 197 3.48 -4.19 29.70
N VAL A 198 2.89 -4.34 28.50
CA VAL A 198 3.61 -4.78 27.29
C VAL A 198 4.13 -3.57 26.48
N MET A 199 3.60 -2.37 26.75
CA MET A 199 4.21 -1.13 26.26
C MET A 199 5.45 -0.72 27.05
N SER A 200 5.66 -1.24 28.27
CA SER A 200 6.98 -1.24 28.89
C SER A 200 7.81 -2.41 28.34
N MET A 201 8.61 -2.12 27.32
CA MET A 201 9.65 -2.97 26.71
C MET A 201 9.20 -4.06 25.72
N ALA A 202 8.47 -3.69 24.67
CA ALA A 202 8.85 -4.27 23.37
C ALA A 202 10.17 -3.59 22.98
N THR A 203 11.31 -4.17 23.40
CA THR A 203 12.61 -3.76 22.90
C THR A 203 12.57 -3.93 21.39
N ARG A 204 12.63 -2.82 20.67
CA ARG A 204 12.65 -2.82 19.21
C ARG A 204 14.10 -2.94 18.80
N HIS A 205 14.40 -3.92 17.96
CA HIS A 205 15.75 -4.14 17.51
C HIS A 205 15.89 -3.44 16.16
N LEU A 206 16.58 -2.30 16.16
CA LEU A 206 16.96 -1.62 14.92
C LEU A 206 18.41 -1.98 14.62
N VAL A 207 18.69 -2.43 13.41
CA VAL A 207 20.07 -2.74 13.02
C VAL A 207 20.50 -1.69 12.01
N SER A 208 21.68 -1.13 12.22
CA SER A 208 22.31 -0.22 11.26
C SER A 208 23.57 -0.87 10.70
N VAL A 209 23.66 -0.97 9.39
CA VAL A 209 24.85 -1.43 8.70
C VAL A 209 25.58 -0.21 8.16
N GLY A 210 26.86 -0.07 8.53
CA GLY A 210 27.74 0.96 7.98
C GLY A 210 27.59 2.38 8.51
N PHE A 211 26.89 2.58 9.64
CA PHE A 211 26.74 3.90 10.27
C PHE A 211 28.06 4.39 10.90
N LEU A 212 28.31 5.69 10.79
CA LEU A 212 29.43 6.34 11.49
C LEU A 212 29.23 6.25 13.02
N LYS A 213 30.30 6.05 13.79
CA LYS A 213 30.23 5.96 15.27
C LYS A 213 29.52 7.15 15.91
N GLU A 214 29.71 8.33 15.32
CA GLU A 214 29.10 9.60 15.76
C GLU A 214 27.57 9.58 15.70
N TRP A 215 26.98 8.82 14.76
CA TRP A 215 25.53 8.67 14.65
C TRP A 215 24.95 7.80 15.75
N MET A 216 25.68 6.79 16.21
CA MET A 216 25.17 5.82 17.18
C MET A 216 24.79 6.50 18.49
N ALA A 217 25.62 7.44 18.98
CA ALA A 217 25.35 8.17 20.21
C ALA A 217 24.02 8.94 20.16
N GLU A 218 23.70 9.54 19.01
CA GLU A 218 22.45 10.27 18.82
C GLU A 218 21.28 9.34 18.47
N MET A 219 21.49 8.25 17.74
CA MET A 219 20.45 7.25 17.44
C MET A 219 19.98 6.54 18.71
N HIS A 220 20.88 6.31 19.66
CA HIS A 220 20.52 5.85 21.02
C HIS A 220 19.71 6.90 21.81
N SER A 221 19.71 8.17 21.39
CA SER A 221 18.88 9.23 21.97
C SER A 221 17.52 9.40 21.28
N LEU A 222 17.32 8.78 20.11
CA LEU A 222 16.04 8.81 19.40
C LEU A 222 15.04 7.87 20.11
N SER A 223 14.04 8.50 20.74
CA SER A 223 12.88 7.93 21.44
C SER A 223 13.13 7.35 22.83
N PRO A 224 12.60 7.97 23.91
CA PRO A 224 12.49 7.35 25.22
C PRO A 224 11.35 6.33 25.32
N VAL A 225 10.53 6.18 24.27
CA VAL A 225 9.27 5.42 24.29
C VAL A 225 9.46 3.97 23.86
N THR A 226 10.52 3.66 23.12
CA THR A 226 10.90 2.29 22.71
C THR A 226 12.35 2.04 23.07
N ALA A 227 12.65 0.94 23.78
CA ALA A 227 14.02 0.52 23.98
C ALA A 227 14.59 0.09 22.62
N VAL A 228 15.38 0.95 21.98
CA VAL A 228 15.98 0.67 20.68
C VAL A 228 17.40 0.16 20.89
N GLN A 229 17.63 -1.12 20.56
CA GLN A 229 18.98 -1.68 20.51
C GLN A 229 19.55 -1.54 19.11
N TRP A 230 20.47 -0.59 18.93
CA TRP A 230 21.22 -0.38 17.70
C TRP A 230 22.48 -1.23 17.66
N ASN A 231 22.61 -2.10 16.66
CA ASN A 231 23.83 -2.84 16.39
C ASN A 231 24.52 -2.23 15.16
N ASN A 232 25.79 -1.84 15.30
CA ASN A 232 26.59 -1.31 14.21
C ASN A 232 27.59 -2.34 13.73
N LEU A 233 27.46 -2.75 12.47
CA LEU A 233 28.37 -3.69 11.81
C LEU A 233 29.38 -2.84 11.03
N GLN A 234 30.60 -2.72 11.57
CA GLN A 234 31.59 -1.73 11.13
C GLN A 234 32.63 -2.26 10.13
N GLU A 235 32.79 -3.57 9.94
CA GLU A 235 33.90 -4.06 9.12
C GLU A 235 33.49 -4.38 7.67
N PRO A 236 34.04 -3.66 6.67
CA PRO A 236 33.76 -3.93 5.26
C PRO A 236 34.42 -5.24 4.83
N GLY A 237 33.63 -6.11 4.21
CA GLY A 237 34.11 -7.37 3.60
C GLY A 237 33.90 -8.62 4.43
N GLU A 238 33.52 -8.48 5.70
CA GLU A 238 33.06 -9.62 6.50
C GLU A 238 31.57 -9.87 6.28
N LEU A 239 31.21 -11.14 6.40
CA LEU A 239 29.86 -11.65 6.33
C LEU A 239 29.05 -11.02 7.47
N ILE A 240 27.96 -10.31 7.16
CA ILE A 240 27.10 -9.76 8.21
C ILE A 240 26.40 -10.92 8.93
N GLU A 241 26.83 -11.21 10.15
CA GLU A 241 26.20 -12.16 11.06
C GLU A 241 25.67 -11.39 12.28
N LEU A 242 24.35 -11.29 12.41
CA LEU A 242 23.76 -10.89 13.69
C LEU A 242 23.67 -12.13 14.58
N ALA A 243 23.89 -11.96 15.88
CA ALA A 243 23.65 -13.02 16.85
C ALA A 243 22.22 -13.56 16.66
N GLU A 244 22.05 -14.90 16.67
CA GLU A 244 20.74 -15.56 16.45
C GLU A 244 19.62 -15.05 17.38
N SER A 245 20.00 -14.47 18.52
CA SER A 245 19.07 -13.86 19.47
C SER A 245 18.45 -12.54 19.01
N ILE A 246 19.03 -11.87 18.01
CA ILE A 246 18.58 -10.55 17.53
C ILE A 246 17.59 -10.76 16.37
N LYS A 247 16.34 -10.34 16.59
CA LYS A 247 15.28 -10.32 15.57
C LYS A 247 14.94 -8.87 15.24
N PRO A 248 15.58 -8.26 14.22
CA PRO A 248 15.36 -6.85 13.92
C PRO A 248 13.93 -6.58 13.45
N ASP A 249 13.35 -5.46 13.89
CA ASP A 249 12.09 -4.95 13.32
C ASP A 249 12.38 -4.20 12.01
N ALA A 250 13.50 -3.49 11.96
CA ALA A 250 14.00 -2.84 10.76
C ALA A 250 15.53 -2.83 10.69
N ILE A 251 16.04 -2.90 9.46
CA ILE A 251 17.45 -2.88 9.13
C ILE A 251 17.68 -1.66 8.22
N PHE A 252 18.54 -0.75 8.67
CA PHE A 252 18.98 0.44 7.95
C PHE A 252 20.37 0.17 7.39
N ILE A 253 20.51 0.26 6.08
CA ILE A 253 21.77 -0.02 5.37
C ILE A 253 22.23 1.29 4.77
N TYR A 254 23.33 1.81 5.31
CA TYR A 254 23.92 3.03 4.84
C TYR A 254 24.76 2.76 3.59
N MET A 255 24.35 3.33 2.47
CA MET A 255 25.00 3.10 1.19
C MET A 255 26.10 4.13 0.97
N GLU A 256 27.35 3.67 1.05
CA GLU A 256 28.52 4.48 0.70
C GLU A 256 29.02 4.11 -0.71
N ALA A 257 29.46 5.11 -1.48
CA ALA A 257 29.96 4.90 -2.84
C ALA A 257 31.09 3.85 -2.91
N SER A 258 31.96 3.84 -1.90
CA SER A 258 33.08 2.90 -1.77
C SER A 258 32.66 1.45 -1.46
N ARG A 259 31.44 1.23 -0.93
CA ARG A 259 30.97 -0.07 -0.40
C ARG A 259 29.81 -0.68 -1.17
N ARG A 260 29.24 0.05 -2.15
CA ARG A 260 28.05 -0.32 -2.93
C ARG A 260 27.99 -1.79 -3.35
N GLN A 261 29.01 -2.29 -4.04
CA GLN A 261 28.96 -3.66 -4.57
C GLN A 261 28.91 -4.71 -3.45
N SER A 262 29.67 -4.50 -2.36
CA SER A 262 29.66 -5.40 -1.21
C SER A 262 28.29 -5.41 -0.53
N ASP A 263 27.73 -4.23 -0.25
CA ASP A 263 26.46 -4.10 0.48
C ASP A 263 25.30 -4.70 -0.32
N LEU A 264 25.27 -4.47 -1.63
CA LEU A 264 24.27 -5.04 -2.51
C LEU A 264 24.38 -6.57 -2.60
N ILE A 265 25.58 -7.15 -2.59
CA ILE A 265 25.72 -8.61 -2.63
C ILE A 265 25.16 -9.28 -1.37
N GLN A 266 25.26 -8.62 -0.21
CA GLN A 266 24.78 -9.19 1.07
C GLN A 266 23.29 -9.01 1.32
N LEU A 267 22.66 -8.06 0.63
CA LEU A 267 21.30 -7.63 0.88
C LEU A 267 20.22 -8.72 0.65
N PRO A 268 20.30 -9.58 -0.39
CA PRO A 268 19.32 -10.65 -0.58
C PRO A 268 19.41 -11.66 0.57
N ARG A 269 20.63 -11.99 0.97
CA ARG A 269 20.88 -12.90 2.10
C ARG A 269 20.32 -12.34 3.40
N LEU A 270 20.52 -11.05 3.68
CA LEU A 270 19.93 -10.42 4.88
C LEU A 270 18.40 -10.44 4.81
N ALA A 271 17.82 -10.19 3.63
CA ALA A 271 16.38 -10.26 3.42
C ALA A 271 15.82 -11.67 3.67
N ASP A 272 16.55 -12.71 3.28
CA ASP A 272 16.19 -14.11 3.54
C ASP A 272 16.31 -14.47 5.03
N LEU A 273 17.40 -14.06 5.68
CA LEU A 273 17.64 -14.34 7.11
C LEU A 273 16.66 -13.60 8.04
N TYR A 274 16.24 -12.40 7.63
CA TYR A 274 15.37 -11.54 8.42
C TYR A 274 14.09 -11.21 7.66
N GLU A 275 13.38 -12.26 7.24
CA GLU A 275 12.17 -12.16 6.42
C GLU A 275 11.08 -11.23 7.00
N ASN A 276 11.06 -11.03 8.32
CA ASN A 276 10.04 -10.22 9.00
C ASN A 276 10.48 -8.76 9.22
N SER A 277 11.73 -8.44 8.90
CA SER A 277 12.29 -7.11 9.05
C SER A 277 11.98 -6.22 7.84
N LYS A 278 11.86 -4.92 8.09
CA LYS A 278 11.82 -3.92 7.02
C LYS A 278 13.22 -3.47 6.68
N PHE A 279 13.52 -3.33 5.39
CA PHE A 279 14.85 -2.93 4.92
C PHE A 279 14.78 -1.50 4.39
N PHE A 280 15.73 -0.68 4.81
CA PHE A 280 15.84 0.72 4.41
C PHE A 280 17.25 0.99 3.88
N LEU A 281 17.36 1.35 2.61
CA LEU A 281 18.60 1.91 2.06
C LEU A 281 18.65 3.40 2.35
N VAL A 282 19.74 3.84 2.95
CA VAL A 282 19.97 5.24 3.32
C VAL A 282 21.08 5.80 2.45
N PHE A 283 20.75 6.82 1.65
CA PHE A 283 21.70 7.54 0.81
C PHE A 283 21.89 8.96 1.35
N VAL A 284 23.14 9.41 1.52
CA VAL A 284 23.43 10.81 1.92
C VAL A 284 24.33 11.45 0.89
N ASP A 285 23.81 12.47 0.21
CA ASP A 285 24.49 13.11 -0.91
C ASP A 285 25.85 13.67 -0.53
N SER A 286 25.99 14.25 0.67
CA SER A 286 27.26 14.83 1.14
C SER A 286 28.40 13.80 1.29
N LEU A 287 28.10 12.51 1.40
CA LEU A 287 29.09 11.44 1.50
C LEU A 287 29.26 10.66 0.18
N MET A 288 28.52 11.04 -0.86
CA MET A 288 28.59 10.43 -2.17
C MET A 288 29.38 11.35 -3.09
N ASN A 289 30.51 10.86 -3.61
CA ASN A 289 31.31 11.62 -4.58
C ASN A 289 30.55 11.88 -5.89
N GLU A 290 29.50 11.10 -6.17
CA GLU A 290 28.61 11.25 -7.32
C GLU A 290 27.16 11.16 -6.84
N SER A 291 26.33 12.14 -7.24
CA SER A 291 24.90 12.13 -6.93
C SER A 291 24.19 11.08 -7.79
N TYR A 292 23.56 10.10 -7.16
CA TYR A 292 22.68 9.19 -7.90
C TYR A 292 21.45 9.93 -8.42
N SER A 293 21.05 9.61 -9.64
CA SER A 293 19.71 9.95 -10.11
C SER A 293 18.67 9.08 -9.41
N ASP A 294 17.45 9.59 -9.22
CA ASP A 294 16.36 8.82 -8.62
C ASP A 294 16.02 7.57 -9.45
N SER A 295 16.29 7.59 -10.76
CA SER A 295 16.15 6.43 -11.65
C SER A 295 17.15 5.32 -11.35
N GLU A 296 18.39 5.65 -10.99
CA GLU A 296 19.39 4.65 -10.62
C GLU A 296 19.06 4.02 -9.26
N LEU A 297 18.57 4.83 -8.32
CA LEU A 297 18.09 4.36 -7.01
C LEU A 297 16.87 3.45 -7.16
N ALA A 298 15.92 3.84 -8.01
CA ALA A 298 14.75 3.02 -8.32
C ALA A 298 15.12 1.72 -9.05
N GLY A 299 16.12 1.76 -9.94
CA GLY A 299 16.68 0.59 -10.62
C GLY A 299 17.31 -0.39 -9.63
N LEU A 300 18.11 0.10 -8.70
CA LEU A 300 18.67 -0.71 -7.61
C LEU A 300 17.58 -1.42 -6.80
N VAL A 301 16.51 -0.73 -6.45
CA VAL A 301 15.43 -1.33 -5.64
C VAL A 301 14.59 -2.32 -6.45
N SER A 302 14.41 -2.08 -7.76
CA SER A 302 13.64 -2.97 -8.63
C SER A 302 14.38 -4.27 -8.94
N GLU A 303 15.71 -4.22 -9.11
CA GLU A 303 16.58 -5.39 -9.25
C GLU A 303 16.48 -6.33 -8.05
N PHE A 304 16.17 -5.77 -6.87
CA PHE A 304 16.05 -6.51 -5.64
C PHE A 304 14.78 -7.35 -5.50
N GLY A 305 13.77 -7.16 -6.36
CA GLY A 305 12.55 -7.99 -6.40
C GLY A 305 11.69 -8.02 -5.12
N HIS A 306 12.17 -7.46 -4.03
CA HIS A 306 11.54 -7.51 -2.71
C HIS A 306 10.73 -6.24 -2.46
N THR A 307 9.41 -6.40 -2.35
CA THR A 307 8.46 -5.37 -1.91
C THR A 307 8.73 -4.80 -0.51
N LYS A 308 9.71 -5.36 0.21
CA LYS A 308 10.09 -4.99 1.57
C LYS A 308 11.25 -4.00 1.62
N LEU A 309 11.95 -3.78 0.51
CA LEU A 309 13.06 -2.82 0.43
C LEU A 309 12.51 -1.41 0.18
N ARG A 310 12.81 -0.50 1.09
CA ARG A 310 12.53 0.92 0.98
C ARG A 310 13.85 1.67 0.87
N TRP A 311 13.82 2.87 0.32
CA TRP A 311 14.98 3.73 0.28
C TRP A 311 14.57 5.17 0.56
N PHE A 312 15.51 5.96 1.06
CA PHE A 312 15.37 7.39 1.14
C PHE A 312 16.74 8.06 0.97
N ARG A 313 16.68 9.31 0.52
CA ARG A 313 17.84 10.12 0.19
C ARG A 313 17.82 11.39 1.03
N CYS A 314 18.98 11.75 1.54
CA CYS A 314 19.18 12.91 2.40
C CYS A 314 20.27 13.80 1.78
N GLN A 315 20.13 15.11 1.96
CA GLN A 315 21.15 16.05 1.46
C GLN A 315 22.44 15.95 2.27
N ASP A 316 22.29 15.89 3.59
CA ASP A 316 23.39 15.79 4.53
C ASP A 316 23.02 14.90 5.72
N LEU A 317 23.94 14.80 6.67
CA LEU A 317 23.76 13.98 7.85
C LEU A 317 22.67 14.52 8.79
N ALA A 318 22.46 15.83 8.85
CA ALA A 318 21.46 16.43 9.73
C ALA A 318 20.03 16.20 9.21
N ASP A 319 19.84 16.32 7.90
CA ASP A 319 18.60 16.02 7.19
C ASP A 319 18.18 14.56 7.41
N CYS A 320 19.13 13.64 7.25
CA CYS A 320 18.91 12.21 7.45
C CYS A 320 18.51 11.83 8.88
N LYS A 321 19.05 12.56 9.87
CA LYS A 321 18.65 12.39 11.27
C LYS A 321 17.20 12.79 11.49
N GLY A 322 16.76 13.91 10.89
CA GLY A 322 15.37 14.34 10.94
C GLY A 322 14.44 13.28 10.37
N TYR A 323 14.78 12.77 9.18
CA TYR A 323 13.99 11.74 8.52
C TYR A 323 13.91 10.43 9.32
N LEU A 324 15.04 9.96 9.87
CA LEU A 324 15.07 8.75 10.68
C LEU A 324 14.28 8.90 11.98
N ARG A 325 14.33 10.08 12.62
CA ARG A 325 13.51 10.37 13.81
C ARG A 325 12.02 10.25 13.48
N ASP A 326 11.59 10.95 12.44
CA ASP A 326 10.18 10.94 12.03
C ASP A 326 9.74 9.51 11.67
N LEU A 327 10.59 8.76 10.97
CA LEU A 327 10.31 7.39 10.54
C LEU A 327 10.24 6.40 11.70
N VAL A 328 11.09 6.54 12.73
CA VAL A 328 11.03 5.77 13.98
C VAL A 328 9.75 6.10 14.75
N ASP A 329 9.25 7.32 14.69
CA ASP A 329 7.99 7.71 15.34
C ASP A 329 6.74 7.27 14.56
N LEU A 330 6.89 6.93 13.27
CA LEU A 330 5.77 6.42 12.46
C LEU A 330 5.32 5.03 12.93
N ARG A 331 4.05 4.94 13.33
CA ARG A 331 3.38 3.67 13.65
C ARG A 331 3.49 2.64 12.52
N SER A 332 3.59 3.09 11.27
CA SER A 332 3.73 2.25 10.08
C SER A 332 5.08 1.53 10.00
N LEU A 333 6.12 1.98 10.70
CA LEU A 333 7.38 1.24 10.84
C LEU A 333 7.18 -0.04 11.67
N TRP A 334 6.34 0.05 12.70
CA TRP A 334 6.17 -0.99 13.73
C TRP A 334 5.02 -1.95 13.50
N GLN A 335 4.11 -1.62 12.60
CA GLN A 335 3.10 -2.56 12.13
C GLN A 335 3.79 -3.57 11.23
N SER A 336 3.91 -4.83 11.70
CA SER A 336 4.27 -5.93 10.81
C SER A 336 3.29 -5.95 9.64
N ASN A 337 3.73 -6.45 8.48
CA ASN A 337 2.86 -6.66 7.31
C ASN A 337 1.84 -7.78 7.62
N GLY A 338 0.91 -7.52 8.54
CA GLY A 338 -0.04 -8.47 9.09
C GLY A 338 -1.47 -8.20 8.68
#